data_AF-A0A9E0QEU0-F1
#
_entry.id   AF-A0A9E0QEU0-F1
#
_cell.length_a   1.000
_cell.length_b   1.000
_cell.length_c   1.000
_cell.angle_alpha   90.00
_cell.angle_beta   90.00
_cell.angle_gamma   90.00
#
_symmetry.space_group_name_H-M   'P 1'
#
loop_
_entity.id
_entity.type
_entity.pdbx_description
1 polymer ?
#
loop_
_entity_poly.entity_id
_entity_poly.type
_entity_poly.pdbx_seq_one_letter_code
_entity_poly.pdbx_strand_id
1 'polypeptide(L)'
;MKKIKYSIGAFSLALIFWFIDTAIHYFVYNEPQFEFIPDDFNELWMRAVIVLLIIFFGIYADISTRRLLNKEKQLEAARIYNSMIHASQHILNNLLNQMQLFKMEALKSNDFDKDIIKIYDSSIDEATNLIQRLSQVEDITGENIKASVGPANIA
;
A
#
# COMPACT_ATOMS: atom_id res chain seq x y z
N MET A 1 -6.24 -5.93 13.23
CA MET A 1 -7.24 -7.03 13.15
C MET A 1 -7.41 -7.45 11.69
N LYS A 2 -7.06 -8.69 11.33
CA LYS A 2 -7.30 -9.23 9.97
C LYS A 2 -8.82 -9.25 9.72
N LYS A 3 -9.33 -8.41 8.80
CA LYS A 3 -10.74 -8.48 8.37
C LYS A 3 -10.92 -9.69 7.47
N ILE A 4 -11.22 -10.87 8.02
CA ILE A 4 -11.40 -12.14 7.29
C ILE A 4 -12.82 -12.18 6.70
N LYS A 5 -13.14 -11.25 5.80
CA LYS A 5 -14.53 -11.05 5.36
C LYS A 5 -15.00 -12.18 4.46
N TYR A 6 -14.15 -12.61 3.53
CA TYR A 6 -14.54 -13.60 2.51
C TYR A 6 -14.55 -15.03 3.05
N SER A 7 -13.62 -15.39 3.94
CA SER A 7 -13.64 -16.72 4.56
C SER A 7 -14.82 -16.86 5.54
N ILE A 8 -15.22 -15.81 6.25
CA ILE A 8 -16.44 -15.84 7.08
C ILE A 8 -17.68 -16.01 6.19
N GLY A 9 -17.77 -15.25 5.09
CA GLY A 9 -18.85 -15.42 4.12
C GLY A 9 -18.91 -16.82 3.53
N ALA A 10 -17.76 -17.39 3.17
CA ALA A 10 -17.67 -18.76 2.64
C ALA A 10 -18.06 -19.82 3.68
N PHE A 11 -17.68 -19.64 4.95
CA PHE A 11 -18.10 -20.54 6.01
C PHE A 11 -19.62 -20.52 6.22
N SER A 12 -20.22 -19.33 6.25
CA SER A 12 -21.68 -19.20 6.31
C SER A 12 -22.37 -19.83 5.09
N LEU A 13 -21.81 -19.61 3.89
CA LEU A 13 -22.33 -20.20 2.65
C LEU A 13 -22.24 -21.73 2.67
N ALA A 14 -21.15 -22.30 3.18
CA ALA A 14 -20.98 -23.75 3.30
C ALA A 14 -22.00 -24.37 4.26
N LEU A 15 -22.28 -23.71 5.40
CA LEU A 15 -23.32 -24.15 6.33
C LEU A 15 -24.72 -24.08 5.71
N ILE A 16 -25.02 -22.99 5.01
CA ILE A 16 -26.30 -22.83 4.30
C ILE A 16 -26.44 -23.90 3.21
N PHE A 17 -25.39 -24.13 2.42
CA PHE A 17 -25.34 -25.19 1.41
C PHE A 17 -25.65 -26.56 2.02
N TRP A 18 -24.97 -26.91 3.13
CA TRP A 18 -25.18 -28.19 3.82
C TRP A 18 -26.64 -28.37 4.26
N PHE A 19 -27.23 -27.32 4.83
CA PHE A 19 -28.62 -27.35 5.29
C PHE A 19 -29.62 -27.47 4.14
N ILE A 20 -29.41 -26.72 3.05
CA ILE A 20 -30.29 -26.76 1.87
C ILE A 20 -30.21 -28.12 1.19
N ASP A 21 -29.01 -28.68 1.02
CA ASP A 21 -28.84 -29.97 0.35
C ASP A 21 -29.52 -31.11 1.14
N THR A 22 -29.39 -31.08 2.47
CA THR A 22 -30.10 -31.99 3.39
C THR A 22 -31.62 -31.83 3.27
N ALA A 23 -32.11 -30.59 3.22
CA ALA A 23 -33.54 -30.33 3.07
C ALA A 23 -34.08 -30.82 1.72
N ILE A 24 -33.30 -30.69 0.63
CA ILE A 24 -33.68 -31.19 -0.69
C ILE A 24 -33.82 -32.72 -0.66
N HIS A 25 -32.89 -33.45 -0.05
CA HIS A 25 -32.96 -34.92 0.06
C HIS A 25 -34.21 -35.38 0.82
N TYR A 26 -34.52 -34.73 1.94
CA TYR A 26 -35.72 -35.04 2.70
C TYR A 26 -37.03 -34.71 1.95
N PHE A 27 -37.16 -33.49 1.42
CA PHE A 27 -38.44 -33.02 0.85
C PHE A 27 -38.68 -33.43 -0.60
N VAL A 28 -37.63 -33.55 -1.41
CA VAL A 28 -37.75 -33.82 -2.86
C VAL A 28 -37.56 -35.30 -3.16
N TYR A 29 -36.59 -35.94 -2.51
CA TYR A 29 -36.28 -37.35 -2.73
C TYR A 29 -37.10 -38.30 -1.83
N ASN A 30 -37.93 -37.76 -0.93
CA ASN A 30 -38.82 -38.49 -0.01
C ASN A 30 -38.08 -39.53 0.84
N GLU A 31 -36.88 -39.21 1.29
CA GLU A 31 -36.16 -40.07 2.22
C GLU A 31 -36.92 -40.20 3.55
N PRO A 32 -36.95 -41.41 4.15
CA PRO A 32 -37.82 -41.72 5.28
C PRO A 32 -37.46 -40.95 6.56
N GLN A 33 -36.28 -40.34 6.62
CA GLN A 33 -35.75 -39.65 7.79
C GLN A 33 -34.90 -38.46 7.36
N PHE A 34 -34.85 -37.44 8.22
CA PHE A 34 -34.02 -36.26 8.00
C PHE A 34 -32.56 -36.60 8.39
N GLU A 35 -31.77 -37.05 7.42
CA GLU A 35 -30.37 -37.43 7.62
C GLU A 35 -29.43 -36.23 7.47
N PHE A 36 -29.07 -35.61 8.60
CA PHE A 36 -28.13 -34.47 8.61
C PHE A 36 -26.71 -34.86 8.18
N ILE A 37 -26.35 -36.13 8.35
CA ILE A 37 -25.13 -36.75 7.85
C ILE A 37 -25.59 -37.95 7.00
N PRO A 38 -25.32 -37.98 5.68
CA PRO A 38 -25.69 -39.12 4.84
C PRO A 38 -25.01 -40.40 5.30
N ASP A 39 -25.76 -41.50 5.32
CA ASP A 39 -25.21 -42.83 5.52
C ASP A 39 -24.49 -43.37 4.27
N ASP A 40 -24.83 -42.88 3.07
CA ASP A 40 -24.07 -43.20 1.84
C ASP A 40 -22.74 -42.43 1.80
N PHE A 41 -21.66 -43.21 1.78
CA PHE A 41 -20.30 -42.70 1.66
C PHE A 41 -20.08 -41.83 0.42
N ASN A 42 -20.71 -42.17 -0.72
CA ASN A 42 -20.55 -41.39 -1.95
C ASN A 42 -21.17 -40.00 -1.83
N GLU A 43 -22.36 -39.91 -1.23
CA GLU A 43 -23.05 -38.65 -1.00
C GLU A 43 -22.30 -37.78 0.01
N LEU A 44 -21.86 -38.38 1.13
CA LEU A 44 -21.05 -37.71 2.13
C LEU A 44 -19.75 -37.14 1.51
N TRP A 45 -19.08 -37.93 0.67
CA TRP A 45 -17.85 -37.51 0.01
C TRP A 45 -18.09 -36.32 -0.93
N MET A 46 -19.15 -36.35 -1.74
CA MET A 46 -19.49 -35.24 -2.64
C MET A 46 -19.78 -33.96 -1.87
N ARG A 47 -20.61 -34.02 -0.80
CA ARG A 47 -20.93 -32.87 0.04
C ARG A 47 -19.69 -32.30 0.73
N ALA A 48 -18.83 -33.17 1.25
CA ALA A 48 -17.59 -32.76 1.91
C ALA A 48 -16.64 -32.05 0.94
N VAL A 49 -16.50 -32.54 -0.30
CA VAL A 49 -15.69 -31.90 -1.34
C VAL A 49 -16.23 -30.50 -1.67
N ILE A 50 -17.55 -30.34 -1.82
CA ILE A 50 -18.15 -29.03 -2.12
C ILE A 50 -17.90 -28.04 -0.98
N VAL A 51 -18.16 -28.44 0.28
CA VAL A 51 -17.89 -27.59 1.46
C VAL A 51 -16.42 -27.18 1.52
N LEU A 52 -15.52 -28.12 1.30
CA LEU A 52 -14.09 -27.89 1.30
C LEU A 52 -13.68 -26.91 0.20
N LEU A 53 -14.23 -27.04 -1.01
CA LEU A 53 -14.00 -26.11 -2.11
C LEU A 53 -14.51 -24.70 -1.79
N ILE A 54 -15.69 -24.57 -1.19
CA ILE A 54 -16.25 -23.27 -0.77
C ILE A 54 -15.31 -22.60 0.24
N ILE A 55 -14.86 -23.33 1.26
CA ILE A 55 -13.96 -22.80 2.29
C ILE A 55 -12.61 -22.40 1.67
N PHE A 56 -12.01 -23.26 0.85
CA PHE A 56 -10.74 -22.95 0.18
C PHE A 56 -10.87 -21.72 -0.72
N PHE A 57 -11.98 -21.59 -1.45
CA PHE A 57 -12.25 -20.42 -2.26
C PHE A 57 -12.36 -19.14 -1.42
N GLY A 58 -13.03 -19.19 -0.27
CA GLY A 58 -13.12 -18.07 0.66
C GLY A 58 -11.75 -17.60 1.18
N ILE A 59 -10.91 -18.56 1.58
CA ILE A 59 -9.53 -18.30 2.02
C ILE A 59 -8.70 -17.69 0.87
N TYR A 60 -8.80 -18.28 -0.32
CA TYR A 60 -8.11 -17.81 -1.51
C TYR A 60 -8.52 -16.37 -1.87
N ALA A 61 -9.81 -16.08 -1.85
CA ALA A 61 -10.34 -14.73 -2.09
C ALA A 61 -9.79 -13.73 -1.07
N ASP A 62 -9.80 -14.07 0.22
CA ASP A 62 -9.22 -13.22 1.26
C ASP A 62 -7.74 -12.91 1.02
N ILE A 63 -6.93 -13.91 0.64
CA ILE A 63 -5.50 -13.71 0.36
C ILE A 63 -5.31 -12.86 -0.89
N SER A 64 -6.02 -13.19 -1.97
CA SER A 64 -5.90 -12.52 -3.26
C SER A 64 -6.30 -11.04 -3.17
N THR A 65 -7.48 -10.75 -2.59
CA THR A 65 -7.96 -9.38 -2.43
C THR A 65 -7.02 -8.54 -1.55
N ARG A 66 -6.45 -9.11 -0.48
CA ARG A 66 -5.47 -8.39 0.35
C ARG A 66 -4.21 -8.04 -0.41
N ARG A 67 -3.70 -8.96 -1.23
CA ARG A 67 -2.50 -8.72 -2.04
C ARG A 67 -2.75 -7.59 -3.03
N LEU A 68 -3.91 -7.57 -3.68
CA LEU A 68 -4.29 -6.50 -4.60
C LEU A 68 -4.42 -5.16 -3.89
N LEU A 69 -5.19 -5.09 -2.81
CA LEU A 69 -5.39 -3.85 -2.05
C LEU A 69 -4.09 -3.28 -1.46
N ASN A 70 -3.18 -4.14 -0.99
CA ASN A 70 -1.89 -3.67 -0.47
C ASN A 70 -1.01 -3.12 -1.59
N LYS A 71 -1.00 -3.76 -2.77
CA LYS A 71 -0.29 -3.25 -3.95
C LYS A 71 -0.85 -1.92 -4.42
N GLU A 72 -2.17 -1.77 -4.49
CA GLU A 72 -2.81 -0.52 -4.87
C GLU A 72 -2.46 0.61 -3.88
N LYS A 73 -2.50 0.34 -2.58
CA LYS A 73 -2.10 1.32 -1.56
C LYS A 73 -0.64 1.75 -1.67
N GLN A 74 0.26 0.80 -1.96
CA GLN A 74 1.67 1.11 -2.19
C GLN A 74 1.87 1.97 -3.43
N LEU A 75 1.18 1.64 -4.54
CA LEU A 75 1.23 2.43 -5.77
C LEU A 75 0.64 3.84 -5.58
N GLU A 76 -0.47 3.96 -4.85
CA GLU A 76 -1.08 5.24 -4.54
C GLU A 76 -0.16 6.10 -3.66
N ALA A 77 0.42 5.53 -2.60
CA ALA A 77 1.41 6.21 -1.77
C ALA A 77 2.62 6.67 -2.60
N ALA A 78 3.10 5.83 -3.52
CA ALA A 78 4.20 6.18 -4.41
C ALA A 78 3.86 7.32 -5.37
N ARG A 79 2.65 7.30 -5.94
CA ARG A 79 2.16 8.36 -6.79
C ARG A 79 2.05 9.70 -6.05
N ILE A 80 1.46 9.70 -4.85
CA ILE A 80 1.33 10.89 -4.01
C ILE A 80 2.72 11.43 -3.66
N TYR A 81 3.65 10.57 -3.23
CA TYR A 81 5.03 10.95 -2.94
C TYR A 81 5.71 11.63 -4.13
N ASN A 82 5.70 11.00 -5.30
CA ASN A 82 6.33 11.57 -6.50
C ASN A 82 5.72 12.92 -6.89
N SER A 83 4.40 13.07 -6.80
CA SER A 83 3.74 14.35 -7.05
C SER A 83 4.14 15.42 -6.03
N MET A 84 4.26 15.08 -4.74
CA MET A 84 4.73 16.01 -3.71
C MET A 84 6.18 16.44 -3.93
N ILE A 85 7.06 15.51 -4.31
CA ILE A 85 8.46 15.80 -4.60
C ILE A 85 8.59 16.73 -5.81
N HIS A 86 7.89 16.44 -6.91
CA HIS A 86 7.91 17.33 -8.07
C HIS A 86 7.38 18.73 -7.76
N ALA A 87 6.30 18.84 -6.98
CA ALA A 87 5.80 20.12 -6.53
C ALA A 87 6.83 20.85 -5.64
N SER A 88 7.50 20.12 -4.74
CA SER A 88 8.55 20.66 -3.87
C SER A 88 9.76 21.15 -4.67
N GLN A 89 10.20 20.39 -5.69
CA GLN A 89 11.25 20.79 -6.62
C GLN A 89 10.87 22.07 -7.36
N HIS A 90 9.64 22.19 -7.86
CA HIS A 90 9.17 23.40 -8.53
C HIS A 90 9.16 24.61 -7.59
N ILE A 91 8.66 24.45 -6.37
CA ILE A 91 8.68 25.52 -5.34
C ILE A 91 10.12 25.92 -5.00
N LEU A 92 10.99 24.94 -4.77
CA LEU A 92 12.40 25.20 -4.46
C LEU A 92 13.08 25.91 -5.63
N ASN A 93 12.93 25.46 -6.86
CA ASN A 93 13.53 26.11 -8.03
C ASN A 93 13.09 27.57 -8.17
N ASN A 94 11.81 27.86 -7.93
CA ASN A 94 11.31 29.24 -7.93
C ASN A 94 11.97 30.08 -6.83
N LEU A 95 12.10 29.52 -5.62
CA LEU A 95 12.80 30.18 -4.52
C LEU A 95 14.28 30.41 -4.88
N LEU A 96 14.98 29.41 -5.42
CA LEU A 96 16.37 29.52 -5.82
C LEU A 96 16.60 30.62 -6.87
N ASN A 97 15.68 30.77 -7.82
CA ASN A 97 15.73 31.87 -8.79
C ASN A 97 15.60 33.25 -8.12
N GLN A 98 14.70 33.39 -7.13
CA GLN A 98 14.56 34.63 -6.34
C GLN A 98 15.82 34.91 -5.51
N MET A 99 16.42 33.86 -4.96
CA MET A 99 17.66 33.93 -4.20
C MET A 99 18.83 34.37 -5.09
N GLN A 100 18.94 33.84 -6.31
CA GLN A 100 19.94 34.30 -7.27
C GLN A 100 19.80 35.80 -7.61
N LEU A 101 18.57 36.32 -7.72
CA LEU A 101 18.34 37.75 -7.90
C LEU A 101 18.86 38.56 -6.70
N PHE A 102 18.57 38.11 -5.49
CA PHE A 102 19.07 38.75 -4.27
C PHE A 102 20.61 38.79 -4.24
N LYS A 103 21.26 37.67 -4.58
CA LYS A 103 22.72 37.59 -4.67
C LYS A 103 23.29 38.59 -5.68
N MET A 104 22.66 38.75 -6.85
CA MET A 104 23.12 39.71 -7.86
C MET A 104 23.08 41.15 -7.35
N GLU A 105 22.00 41.55 -6.66
CA GLU A 105 21.90 42.90 -6.09
C GLU A 105 22.90 43.11 -4.93
N ALA A 106 23.11 42.10 -4.08
CA ALA A 106 24.11 42.15 -3.02
C ALA A 106 25.54 42.28 -3.57
N LEU A 107 25.86 41.59 -4.66
CA LEU A 107 27.15 41.74 -5.34
C LEU A 107 27.33 43.11 -6.01
N LYS A 108 26.23 43.71 -6.48
CA LYS A 108 26.25 45.02 -7.13
C LYS A 108 26.44 46.18 -6.14
N SER A 109 25.88 46.08 -4.92
CA SER A 109 26.05 47.14 -3.92
C SER A 109 27.48 47.21 -3.38
N ASN A 110 28.27 46.12 -3.48
CA ASN A 110 29.63 46.01 -2.96
C ASN A 110 29.74 46.20 -1.43
N ASP A 111 28.60 46.27 -0.73
CA ASP A 111 28.47 46.43 0.73
C ASP A 111 28.45 45.10 1.48
N PHE A 112 28.28 43.99 0.76
CA PHE A 112 28.18 42.65 1.34
C PHE A 112 29.54 41.96 1.44
N ASP A 113 29.79 41.33 2.58
CA ASP A 113 30.96 40.48 2.80
C ASP A 113 30.94 39.27 1.86
N LYS A 114 32.05 39.07 1.12
CA LYS A 114 32.22 37.98 0.17
C LYS A 114 32.18 36.59 0.83
N ASP A 115 32.57 36.49 2.10
CA ASP A 115 32.52 35.22 2.82
C ASP A 115 31.07 34.84 3.16
N ILE A 116 30.21 35.82 3.43
CA ILE A 116 28.76 35.60 3.58
C ILE A 116 28.13 35.13 2.28
N ILE A 117 28.57 35.68 1.13
CA ILE A 117 28.10 35.25 -0.20
C ILE A 117 28.49 33.79 -0.49
N LYS A 118 29.67 33.35 -0.04
CA LYS A 118 30.05 31.93 -0.15
C LYS A 118 29.18 31.01 0.71
N ILE A 119 28.89 31.40 1.95
CA ILE A 119 28.01 30.62 2.83
C ILE A 119 26.60 30.52 2.23
N TYR A 120 26.14 31.60 1.63
CA TYR A 120 24.88 31.67 0.90
C TYR A 120 24.83 30.67 -0.27
N ASP A 121 25.86 30.66 -1.12
CA ASP A 121 25.96 29.70 -2.23
C ASP A 121 25.99 28.26 -1.73
N SER A 122 26.80 27.98 -0.71
CA SER A 122 26.87 26.65 -0.09
C SER A 122 25.51 26.19 0.44
N SER A 123 24.70 27.10 0.99
CA SER A 123 23.37 26.78 1.52
C SER A 123 22.38 26.44 0.41
N ILE A 124 22.47 27.14 -0.74
CA ILE A 124 21.67 26.86 -1.94
C ILE A 124 22.04 25.49 -2.52
N ASP A 125 23.34 25.21 -2.64
CA ASP A 125 23.85 23.95 -3.16
C ASP A 125 23.44 22.78 -2.26
N GLU A 126 23.55 22.95 -0.94
CA GLU A 126 23.10 21.97 0.05
C GLU A 126 21.59 21.69 -0.08
N ALA A 127 20.75 22.72 -0.13
CA ALA A 127 19.31 22.57 -0.29
C ALA A 127 18.93 21.85 -1.60
N THR A 128 19.63 22.16 -2.69
CA THR A 128 19.44 21.52 -4.00
C THR A 128 19.81 20.03 -3.94
N ASN A 129 20.94 19.72 -3.32
CA ASN A 129 21.41 18.35 -3.15
C ASN A 129 20.44 17.51 -2.30
N LEU A 130 19.95 18.06 -1.18
CA LEU A 130 19.00 17.38 -0.30
C LEU A 130 17.69 17.05 -1.02
N ILE A 131 17.13 17.97 -1.80
CA ILE A 131 15.92 17.71 -2.60
C ILE A 131 16.17 16.68 -3.70
N GLN A 132 17.36 16.69 -4.31
CA GLN A 132 17.70 15.68 -5.31
C GLN A 132 17.82 14.29 -4.68
N ARG A 133 18.49 14.16 -3.54
CA ARG A 133 18.57 12.89 -2.77
C ARG A 133 17.19 12.39 -2.35
N LEU A 134 16.31 13.30 -1.89
CA LEU A 134 14.93 12.96 -1.55
C LEU A 134 14.15 12.45 -2.77
N SER A 135 14.37 13.02 -3.95
CA SER A 135 13.71 12.59 -5.19
C SER A 135 14.13 11.22 -5.71
N GLN A 136 15.27 10.69 -5.24
CA GLN A 136 15.83 9.41 -5.67
C GLN A 136 15.43 8.23 -4.76
N VAL A 137 14.57 8.47 -3.76
CA VAL A 137 14.08 7.41 -2.86
C VAL A 137 13.12 6.49 -3.61
N GLU A 138 13.55 5.25 -3.87
CA GLU A 138 12.75 4.23 -4.55
C GLU A 138 11.75 3.53 -3.61
N ASP A 139 12.20 3.17 -2.40
CA ASP A 139 11.36 2.53 -1.39
C ASP A 139 10.86 3.55 -0.38
N ILE A 140 9.58 3.90 -0.50
CA ILE A 140 8.94 5.03 0.17
C ILE A 140 8.50 4.60 1.56
N THR A 141 9.50 4.50 2.44
CA THR A 141 9.33 4.26 3.87
C THR A 141 9.80 5.48 4.67
N GLY A 142 9.25 5.66 5.87
CA GLY A 142 9.65 6.79 6.73
C GLY A 142 11.14 6.77 7.09
N GLU A 143 11.72 5.58 7.22
CA GLU A 143 13.15 5.40 7.50
C GLU A 143 14.00 5.79 6.29
N ASN A 144 13.67 5.31 5.08
CA ASN A 144 14.41 5.63 3.87
C ASN A 144 14.32 7.13 3.51
N ILE A 145 13.14 7.73 3.66
CA ILE A 145 12.94 9.17 3.47
C ILE A 145 13.79 9.98 4.46
N LYS A 146 13.84 9.56 5.73
CA LYS A 146 14.66 10.26 6.73
C LYS A 146 16.16 10.07 6.46
N ALA A 147 16.57 8.87 6.05
CA ALA A 147 17.95 8.56 5.70
C ALA A 147 18.42 9.34 4.46
N SER A 148 17.53 9.60 3.49
CA SER A 148 17.90 10.30 2.25
C SER A 148 18.26 11.77 2.49
N VAL A 149 17.69 12.42 3.50
CA VAL A 149 17.97 13.83 3.85
C VAL A 149 18.72 14.00 5.17
N GLY A 150 19.04 12.90 5.85
CA GLY A 150 19.81 12.91 7.08
C GLY A 150 21.27 13.28 6.83
N PRO A 151 21.98 13.80 7.86
CA PRO A 151 23.41 13.99 7.79
C PRO A 151 24.05 12.66 7.40
N ALA A 152 24.88 12.66 6.36
CA ALA A 152 25.72 11.50 6.09
C ALA A 152 26.50 11.22 7.38
N ASN A 153 26.49 9.98 7.87
CA ASN A 153 27.46 9.58 8.87
C ASN A 153 28.84 9.78 8.24
N ILE A 154 29.47 10.92 8.53
CA ILE A 154 30.87 11.16 8.27
C ILE A 154 31.59 10.25 9.27
N ALA A 155 31.92 9.05 8.82
CA ALA A 155 32.87 8.16 9.48
C ALA A 155 34.29 8.55 9.04
#